data_AF-A0A6N6VTD8-F1
#
_entry.id   AF-A0A6N6VTD8-F1
#
_cell.length_a   1.000
_cell.length_b   1.000
_cell.length_c   1.000
_cell.angle_alpha   90.00
_cell.angle_beta   90.00
_cell.angle_gamma   90.00
#
_symmetry.space_group_name_H-M   'P 1'
#
loop_
_entity.id
_entity.type
_entity.pdbx_description
1 polymer ?
#
loop_
_entity_poly.entity_id
_entity_poly.type
_entity_poly.pdbx_seq_one_letter_code
_entity_poly.pdbx_strand_id
1 'polypeptide(L)' 'MWPNELAKKYQSFFQTYLEDAPHKAFAISKKGGYGRSNSQYSKEIAIQKAIDFCNKSSKSECEVYDSD' A
#
# COMPACT_ATOMS: atom_id res chain seq x y z
N MET A 1 -5.68 -4.36 13.76
CA MET A 1 -6.46 -5.29 12.91
C MET A 1 -7.37 -4.47 12.01
N TRP A 2 -7.35 -4.71 10.70
CA TRP A 2 -8.26 -4.03 9.78
C TRP A 2 -9.73 -4.41 10.04
N PRO A 3 -10.68 -3.54 9.67
CA PRO A 3 -12.06 -3.96 9.44
C PRO A 3 -12.09 -5.02 8.32
N ASN A 4 -12.84 -6.10 8.53
CA ASN A 4 -12.94 -7.23 7.58
C ASN A 4 -13.26 -6.80 6.13
N GLU A 5 -13.98 -5.70 5.97
CA GLU A 5 -14.35 -5.13 4.67
C GLU A 5 -13.15 -4.57 3.89
N LEU A 6 -12.21 -3.89 4.56
CA LEU A 6 -10.97 -3.45 3.90
C LEU A 6 -10.12 -4.66 3.51
N ALA A 7 -10.03 -5.67 4.38
CA ALA A 7 -9.20 -6.85 4.16
C ALA A 7 -9.63 -7.58 2.89
N LYS A 8 -10.94 -7.81 2.73
CA LYS A 8 -11.50 -8.39 1.51
C LYS A 8 -11.29 -7.50 0.29
N LYS A 9 -11.45 -6.19 0.42
CA LYS A 9 -11.32 -5.25 -0.70
C LYS A 9 -9.92 -5.20 -1.28
N TYR A 10 -8.89 -5.27 -0.44
CA TYR A 10 -7.50 -5.19 -0.89
C TYR A 10 -6.80 -6.54 -0.97
N GLN A 11 -7.48 -7.65 -0.64
CA GLN A 11 -6.88 -8.99 -0.60
C GLN A 11 -6.12 -9.33 -1.88
N SER A 12 -6.75 -9.16 -3.05
CA SER A 12 -6.12 -9.50 -4.33
C SER A 12 -4.94 -8.59 -4.66
N PHE A 13 -5.02 -7.29 -4.36
CA PHE A 13 -3.92 -6.35 -4.59
C PHE A 13 -2.75 -6.60 -3.63
N PHE A 14 -3.06 -6.95 -2.38
CA PHE A 14 -2.07 -7.29 -1.37
C PHE A 14 -1.37 -8.60 -1.73
N GLN A 15 -2.10 -9.58 -2.27
CA GLN A 15 -1.49 -10.84 -2.71
C GLN A 15 -0.49 -10.62 -3.86
N THR A 16 -0.80 -9.75 -4.83
CA THR A 16 0.20 -9.35 -5.84
C THR A 16 1.38 -8.60 -5.23
N TYR A 17 1.15 -7.77 -4.21
CA TYR A 17 2.23 -7.11 -3.48
C TYR A 17 3.17 -8.10 -2.77
N LEU A 18 2.65 -9.21 -2.24
CA LEU A 18 3.50 -10.24 -1.62
C LEU A 18 4.48 -10.87 -2.61
N GLU A 19 4.11 -10.94 -3.89
CA GLU A 19 4.94 -11.46 -4.99
C GLU A 19 5.86 -10.39 -5.62
N ASP A 20 5.68 -9.11 -5.29
CA ASP A 20 6.51 -8.02 -5.81
C ASP A 20 7.97 -8.11 -5.31
N ALA A 21 8.91 -7.57 -6.10
CA ALA A 21 10.33 -7.49 -5.76
C ALA A 21 10.58 -6.70 -4.45
N PRO A 22 11.68 -6.98 -3.72
CA PRO A 22 12.01 -6.34 -2.45
C PRO A 22 12.19 -4.82 -2.56
N HIS A 23 12.30 -4.14 -1.41
CA HIS A 23 12.21 -2.68 -1.29
C HIS A 23 10.85 -2.20 -1.79
N LYS A 24 9.82 -2.70 -1.11
CA LYS A 24 8.43 -2.51 -1.47
C LYS A 24 7.62 -2.02 -0.29
N ALA A 25 6.56 -1.28 -0.58
CA ALA A 25 5.59 -0.86 0.42
C ALA A 25 4.18 -0.85 -0.16
N PHE A 26 3.22 -1.10 0.72
CA PHE A 26 1.80 -1.08 0.45
C PHE A 26 1.13 -0.11 1.42
N ALA A 27 0.41 0.87 0.88
CA ALA A 27 -0.32 1.86 1.65
C ALA A 27 -1.81 1.81 1.28
N ILE A 28 -2.66 2.07 2.27
CA ILE A 28 -4.11 2.05 2.10
C ILE A 28 -4.76 3.26 2.77
N SER A 29 -5.96 3.59 2.32
CA SER A 29 -6.78 4.61 2.96
C SER A 29 -8.05 3.99 3.56
N LYS A 30 -8.50 4.57 4.68
CA LYS A 30 -9.73 4.17 5.38
C LYS A 30 -10.99 4.34 4.53
N LYS A 31 -10.97 5.18 3.49
CA LYS A 31 -12.14 5.45 2.62
C LYS A 31 -12.05 4.79 1.24
N GLY A 32 -11.11 3.89 1.00
CA GLY A 32 -11.17 3.02 -0.17
C GLY A 32 -10.18 3.31 -1.29
N GLY A 33 -9.04 3.94 -1.01
CA GLY A 33 -7.88 3.99 -1.94
C GLY A 33 -6.72 3.10 -1.48
N TYR A 34 -5.80 2.78 -2.39
CA TYR A 34 -4.54 2.12 -2.06
C TYR A 34 -3.42 2.64 -2.97
N GLY A 35 -2.19 2.41 -2.56
CA GLY A 35 -0.99 2.65 -3.35
C GLY A 35 0.06 1.62 -3.02
N ARG A 36 0.81 1.19 -4.03
CA ARG A 36 1.94 0.28 -3.86
C ARG A 36 3.16 0.79 -4.58
N SER A 37 4.32 0.48 -4.04
CA SER A 37 5.61 0.70 -4.68
C SER A 37 6.45 -0.55 -4.50
N ASN A 38 7.17 -0.95 -5.54
CA ASN A 38 8.09 -2.09 -5.55
C ASN A 38 9.41 -1.68 -6.23
N SER A 39 10.45 -2.52 -6.10
CA SER A 39 11.74 -2.32 -6.78
C SER A 39 12.37 -0.95 -6.50
N GLN A 40 12.23 -0.42 -5.29
CA GLN A 40 12.84 0.87 -4.94
C GLN A 40 14.29 0.69 -4.47
N TYR A 41 14.99 1.82 -4.39
CA TYR A 41 16.36 1.84 -3.89
C TYR A 41 16.45 1.58 -2.39
N SER A 42 15.43 1.98 -1.62
CA SER A 42 15.32 1.71 -0.19
C SER A 42 13.87 1.54 0.25
N LYS A 43 13.69 0.98 1.45
CA LYS A 43 12.40 0.84 2.13
C LYS A 43 11.71 2.19 2.34
N GLU A 44 12.45 3.22 2.77
CA GLU A 44 11.90 4.56 3.01
C GLU A 44 11.34 5.18 1.72
N ILE A 45 12.04 5.00 0.59
CA ILE A 45 11.56 5.47 -0.71
C ILE A 45 10.32 4.69 -1.15
N ALA A 46 10.29 3.37 -0.89
CA ALA A 46 9.11 2.55 -1.17
C ALA A 46 7.89 3.04 -0.38
N ILE A 47 8.07 3.30 0.92
CA ILE A 47 7.04 3.83 1.80
C ILE A 47 6.50 5.17 1.27
N GLN A 48 7.39 6.13 1.02
CA GLN A 48 6.99 7.46 0.55
C GLN A 48 6.19 7.36 -0.76
N LYS A 49 6.67 6.57 -1.72
CA LYS A 49 5.98 6.37 -2.99
C LYS A 49 4.64 5.65 -2.83
N ALA A 50 4.54 4.64 -1.99
CA ALA A 50 3.28 3.93 -1.75
C ALA A 50 2.22 4.88 -1.16
N ILE A 51 2.61 5.74 -0.21
CA ILE A 51 1.74 6.80 0.34
C ILE A 51 1.34 7.79 -0.74
N ASP A 52 2.28 8.29 -1.53
CA ASP A 52 2.00 9.25 -2.61
C ASP A 52 1.04 8.66 -3.65
N PHE A 53 1.22 7.39 -4.03
CA PHE A 53 0.29 6.69 -4.93
C PHE A 53 -1.09 6.54 -4.29
N CYS A 54 -1.15 6.18 -3.01
CA CYS A 54 -2.42 6.05 -2.30
C CYS A 54 -3.15 7.40 -2.23
N ASN A 55 -2.44 8.49 -1.93
CA ASN A 55 -2.99 9.85 -1.86
C ASN A 55 -3.49 10.34 -3.22
N LYS A 56 -2.89 9.92 -4.34
CA LYS A 56 -3.41 10.22 -5.69
C LYS A 56 -4.75 9.54 -5.95
N SER A 57 -4.93 8.34 -5.41
CA SER A 57 -6.13 7.51 -5.62
C SER A 57 -7.17 7.68 -4.50
N SER A 58 -6.89 8.45 -3.45
CA SER A 58 -7.77 8.60 -2.30
C SER A 58 -7.93 10.05 -1.84
N LYS A 59 -9.12 10.37 -1.35
CA LYS A 59 -9.42 11.67 -0.71
C LYS A 59 -9.31 11.63 0.82
N SER A 60 -8.70 10.57 1.37
CA SER A 60 -8.51 10.42 2.81
C SER A 60 -7.09 9.99 3.12
N GLU A 61 -6.71 10.20 4.37
CA GLU A 61 -5.41 9.84 4.91
C GLU A 61 -5.03 8.39 4.56
N CYS A 62 -3.84 8.26 3.97
CA CYS A 62 -3.23 6.99 3.61
C CYS A 62 -2.17 6.62 4.63
N GLU A 63 -2.21 5.37 5.09
CA GLU A 63 -1.30 4.81 6.08
C GLU A 63 -0.55 3.63 5.44
N VAL A 64 0.73 3.46 5.80
CA VAL A 64 1.50 2.27 5.39
C VAL A 64 0.91 1.07 6.10
N TYR A 65 0.58 0.05 5.32
CA TYR A 65 0.12 -1.22 5.84
C TYR A 65 1.25 -2.21 6.00
N ASP A 66 2.08 -2.34 4.97
CA ASP A 66 3.22 -3.24 4.98
C ASP A 66 4.38 -2.65 4.20
N SER A 67 5.59 -3.02 4.61
CA SER A 67 6.81 -2.63 3.91
C SER A 67 7.91 -3.65 4.15
N ASP A 68 8.59 -4.03 3.07
CA ASP A 68 9.74 -4.93 3.06
C ASP A 68 10.97 -4.10 2.67
#